data_AF-A0A0J0YN07-F1
#
_entry.id   AF-A0A0J0YN07-F1
#
_cell.length_a   1.000
_cell.length_b   1.000
_cell.length_c   1.000
_cell.angle_alpha   90.00
_cell.angle_beta   90.00
_cell.angle_gamma   90.00
#
_symmetry.space_group_name_H-M   'P 1'
#
loop_
_entity.id
_entity.type
_entity.pdbx_description
1 polymer ?
#
loop_
_entity_poly.entity_id
_entity_poly.type
_entity_poly.pdbx_seq_one_letter_code
_entity_poly.pdbx_strand_id
1 'polypeptide(L)'
;MEKEVHEQYEYARRRIRQKKVLYFHFVLFLIGSLFLFIANRFFGFGVTTTNQNWCVWAITIWLFIFILHFIKVYITDRFMNKNWEREQIDRLVALQQKRISQLESKINEDTENKI
;
A
#
# COMPACT_ATOMS: atom_id res chain seq x y z
N MET A 1 28.13 12.77 -6.20
CA MET A 1 26.98 13.60 -6.64
C MET A 1 25.99 12.85 -7.52
N GLU A 2 26.24 12.58 -8.81
CA GLU A 2 25.19 11.98 -9.69
C GLU A 2 24.75 10.56 -9.27
N LYS A 3 25.72 9.72 -8.84
CA LYS A 3 25.44 8.37 -8.31
C LYS A 3 24.64 8.38 -7.01
N GLU A 4 24.91 9.32 -6.10
CA GLU A 4 24.23 9.41 -4.80
C GLU A 4 22.78 9.84 -4.95
N VAL A 5 22.50 10.80 -5.84
CA VAL A 5 21.12 11.23 -6.16
C VAL A 5 20.33 10.08 -6.76
N HIS A 6 20.96 9.30 -7.66
CA HIS A 6 20.34 8.13 -8.25
C HIS A 6 20.00 7.06 -7.20
N GLU A 7 20.90 6.79 -6.26
CA GLU A 7 20.67 5.83 -5.17
C GLU A 7 19.55 6.27 -4.21
N GLN A 8 19.50 7.55 -3.85
CA GLN A 8 18.42 8.11 -3.02
C GLN A 8 17.06 7.95 -3.71
N TYR A 9 16.99 8.22 -5.01
CA TYR A 9 15.79 8.03 -5.81
C TYR A 9 15.36 6.56 -5.87
N GLU A 10 16.28 5.64 -6.16
CA GLU A 10 15.98 4.20 -6.21
C GLU A 10 15.58 3.63 -4.84
N TYR A 11 16.13 4.17 -3.75
CA TYR A 11 15.67 3.84 -2.40
C TYR A 11 14.24 4.32 -2.17
N ALA A 12 13.95 5.60 -2.44
CA ALA A 12 12.61 6.17 -2.28
C ALA A 12 11.57 5.39 -3.09
N ARG A 13 11.89 5.07 -4.35
CA ARG A 13 11.03 4.27 -5.24
C ARG A 13 10.72 2.88 -4.68
N ARG A 14 11.74 2.17 -4.17
CA ARG A 14 11.54 0.85 -3.52
C ARG A 14 10.60 0.93 -2.31
N ARG A 15 10.75 1.97 -1.48
CA ARG A 15 9.87 2.19 -0.30
C ARG A 15 8.43 2.48 -0.71
N ILE A 16 8.21 3.27 -1.76
CA ILE A 16 6.86 3.54 -2.27
C ILE A 16 6.22 2.25 -2.80
N ARG A 17 6.95 1.41 -3.53
CA ARG A 17 6.44 0.11 -4.01
C ARG A 17 5.99 -0.79 -2.86
N GLN A 18 6.75 -0.86 -1.77
CA GLN A 18 6.38 -1.62 -0.57
C GLN A 18 5.06 -1.11 0.04
N LYS A 19 4.89 0.22 0.13
CA LYS A 19 3.62 0.82 0.60
C LYS A 19 2.44 0.47 -0.31
N LYS A 20 2.64 0.44 -1.64
CA LYS A 20 1.59 0.04 -2.59
C LYS A 20 1.10 -1.38 -2.31
N VAL A 21 2.04 -2.31 -2.14
CA VAL A 21 1.74 -3.73 -1.87
C VAL A 21 1.05 -3.91 -0.52
N LEU A 22 1.53 -3.23 0.52
CA LEU A 22 0.91 -3.29 1.84
C LEU A 22 -0.53 -2.76 1.82
N TYR A 23 -0.77 -1.64 1.13
CA TYR A 23 -2.11 -1.08 1.00
C TYR A 23 -3.06 -2.03 0.26
N PHE A 24 -2.58 -2.67 -0.82
CA PHE A 24 -3.35 -3.69 -1.53
C PHE A 24 -3.72 -4.86 -0.60
N HIS A 25 -2.76 -5.38 0.17
CA HIS A 25 -3.03 -6.47 1.13
C HIS A 25 -4.00 -6.03 2.22
N PHE A 26 -3.87 -4.80 2.73
CA PHE A 26 -4.76 -4.26 3.75
C PHE A 26 -6.20 -4.14 3.25
N VAL A 27 -6.39 -3.60 2.05
CA VAL A 27 -7.72 -3.48 1.42
C VAL A 27 -8.31 -4.86 1.14
N LEU A 28 -7.51 -5.79 0.60
CA LEU A 28 -7.93 -7.17 0.37
C LEU A 28 -8.34 -7.86 1.68
N PHE A 29 -7.58 -7.67 2.75
CA PHE A 29 -7.87 -8.23 4.05
C PHE A 29 -9.18 -7.69 4.63
N LEU A 30 -9.42 -6.37 4.56
CA LEU A 30 -10.66 -5.77 5.06
C LEU A 30 -11.89 -6.30 4.32
N ILE A 31 -11.84 -6.33 2.98
CA ILE A 31 -12.96 -6.80 2.16
C ILE A 31 -13.13 -8.32 2.33
N GLY A 32 -12.03 -9.07 2.37
CA GLY A 32 -12.03 -10.51 2.63
C GLY A 32 -12.62 -10.87 3.99
N SER A 33 -12.26 -10.12 5.02
CA SER A 33 -12.82 -10.27 6.36
C SER A 33 -14.32 -9.97 6.39
N LEU A 34 -14.74 -8.86 5.75
CA LEU A 34 -16.16 -8.52 5.63
C LEU A 34 -16.94 -9.59 4.84
N PHE A 35 -16.36 -10.11 3.77
CA PHE A 35 -16.92 -11.20 2.98
C PHE A 35 -17.08 -12.48 3.80
N LEU A 36 -16.05 -12.88 4.53
CA LEU A 36 -16.11 -14.05 5.43
C LEU A 36 -17.15 -13.86 6.54
N PHE A 37 -17.29 -12.65 7.07
CA PHE A 37 -18.30 -12.31 8.07
C PHE A 37 -19.72 -12.43 7.49
N ILE A 38 -19.97 -11.88 6.30
CA ILE A 38 -21.26 -11.99 5.59
C ILE A 38 -21.56 -13.46 5.27
N ALA A 39 -20.57 -14.19 4.75
CA ALA A 39 -20.69 -15.61 4.48
C ALA A 39 -21.08 -16.38 5.75
N ASN A 40 -20.38 -16.16 6.86
CA ASN A 40 -20.68 -16.81 8.14
C ASN A 40 -22.05 -16.41 8.72
N ARG A 41 -22.47 -15.16 8.55
CA ARG A 41 -23.73 -14.62 9.11
C ARG A 41 -24.97 -15.02 8.31
N PHE A 42 -24.90 -15.00 6.99
CA PHE A 42 -26.01 -15.36 6.10
C PHE A 42 -26.08 -16.87 5.83
N PHE A 43 -24.94 -17.56 5.80
CA PHE A 43 -24.89 -19.01 5.58
C PHE A 43 -24.68 -19.77 6.89
N GLY A 44 -25.25 -19.28 8.00
CA GLY A 44 -25.26 -20.03 9.26
C GLY A 44 -25.56 -21.50 8.98
N PHE A 45 -24.78 -22.40 9.58
CA PHE A 45 -24.78 -23.87 9.43
C PHE A 45 -26.17 -24.50 9.72
N GLY A 46 -27.19 -24.11 8.97
CA GLY A 46 -28.54 -24.60 8.98
C GLY A 46 -28.61 -25.75 8.00
N VAL A 47 -28.11 -26.90 8.45
CA VAL A 47 -28.75 -28.21 8.33
C VAL A 47 -29.89 -28.22 7.30
N THR A 48 -29.67 -28.76 6.08
CA THR A 48 -30.64 -29.50 5.22
C THR A 48 -30.53 -29.31 3.69
N THR A 49 -29.60 -28.53 3.10
CA THR A 49 -29.55 -28.42 1.61
C THR A 49 -28.15 -28.41 1.01
N THR A 50 -27.40 -29.48 1.26
CA THR A 50 -26.02 -29.69 0.79
C THR A 50 -25.87 -29.76 -0.74
N ASN A 51 -26.96 -29.78 -1.53
CA ASN A 51 -26.93 -29.88 -2.99
C ASN A 51 -27.51 -28.68 -3.77
N GLN A 52 -28.17 -27.70 -3.12
CA GLN A 52 -28.97 -26.71 -3.86
C GLN A 52 -28.26 -25.37 -4.15
N ASN A 53 -27.20 -25.01 -3.41
CA ASN A 53 -26.68 -23.64 -3.40
C ASN A 53 -25.28 -23.46 -4.00
N TRP A 54 -24.78 -24.42 -4.80
CA TRP A 54 -23.48 -24.29 -5.45
C TRP A 54 -23.40 -23.08 -6.40
N CYS A 55 -24.48 -22.81 -7.16
CA CYS A 55 -24.57 -21.61 -8.00
C CYS A 55 -24.49 -20.32 -7.17
N VAL A 56 -25.15 -20.27 -6.02
CA VAL A 56 -25.11 -19.09 -5.13
C VAL A 56 -23.69 -18.89 -4.60
N TRP A 57 -23.00 -19.97 -4.23
CA TRP A 57 -21.61 -19.90 -3.76
C TRP A 57 -20.64 -19.45 -4.87
N ALA A 58 -20.81 -20.00 -6.08
CA ALA A 58 -20.04 -19.60 -7.25
C ALA A 58 -20.24 -18.11 -7.58
N ILE A 59 -21.50 -17.64 -7.64
CA ILE A 59 -21.83 -16.23 -7.89
C ILE A 59 -21.28 -15.32 -6.78
N THR A 60 -21.40 -15.74 -5.52
CA THR A 60 -20.92 -14.97 -4.37
C THR A 60 -19.40 -14.79 -4.40
N ILE A 61 -18.64 -15.85 -4.72
CA ILE A 61 -17.19 -15.76 -4.90
C ILE A 61 -16.82 -14.94 -6.13
N TRP A 62 -17.55 -15.10 -7.22
CA TRP A 62 -17.29 -14.32 -8.44
C TRP A 62 -17.50 -12.82 -8.19
N LEU A 63 -18.56 -12.46 -7.47
CA LEU A 63 -18.82 -11.09 -7.04
C LEU A 63 -17.69 -10.56 -6.14
N PHE A 64 -17.20 -11.36 -5.20
CA PHE A 64 -16.08 -10.99 -4.34
C PHE A 64 -14.80 -10.70 -5.14
N ILE A 65 -14.44 -11.59 -6.07
CA ILE A 65 -13.29 -11.39 -6.97
C ILE A 65 -13.49 -10.13 -7.82
N PHE A 66 -14.71 -9.89 -8.31
CA PHE A 66 -15.04 -8.71 -9.10
C PHE A 66 -14.89 -7.42 -8.31
N ILE A 67 -15.35 -7.37 -7.06
CA ILE A 67 -15.16 -6.23 -6.16
C ILE A 67 -13.67 -5.97 -5.90
N LEU A 68 -12.89 -7.02 -5.64
CA LEU A 68 -11.44 -6.90 -5.47
C LEU A 68 -10.76 -6.35 -6.74
N HIS A 69 -11.14 -6.85 -7.91
CA HIS A 69 -10.61 -6.36 -9.18
C HIS A 69 -10.97 -4.90 -9.41
N PHE A 70 -12.23 -4.53 -9.16
CA PHE A 70 -12.71 -3.16 -9.27
C PHE A 70 -11.91 -2.22 -8.37
N ILE A 71 -11.75 -2.54 -7.09
CA ILE A 71 -11.01 -1.69 -6.15
C ILE A 71 -9.52 -1.62 -6.51
N LYS A 72 -8.92 -2.72 -6.95
CA LYS A 72 -7.52 -2.73 -7.42
C LYS A 72 -7.32 -1.76 -8.58
N VAL A 73 -8.18 -1.81 -9.60
CA VAL A 73 -8.03 -1.01 -10.82
C VAL A 73 -8.52 0.43 -10.61
N TYR A 74 -9.68 0.65 -9.99
CA TYR A 74 -10.27 1.98 -9.88
C TYR A 74 -9.77 2.81 -8.70
N ILE A 75 -9.43 2.17 -7.57
CA ILE A 75 -8.95 2.89 -6.39
C ILE A 75 -7.43 2.83 -6.35
N THR A 76 -6.84 1.63 -6.22
CA THR A 76 -5.40 1.50 -5.98
C THR A 76 -4.59 2.03 -7.17
N ASP A 77 -4.94 1.68 -8.40
CA ASP A 77 -4.20 2.11 -9.60
C ASP A 77 -4.40 3.60 -9.92
N ARG A 78 -5.64 4.12 -9.74
CA ARG A 78 -5.94 5.55 -9.93
C ARG A 78 -5.31 6.44 -8.87
N PHE A 79 -5.37 6.03 -7.60
CA PHE A 79 -4.81 6.80 -6.47
C PHE A 79 -3.28 6.78 -6.50
N MET A 80 -2.67 5.63 -6.77
CA MET A 80 -1.21 5.49 -6.84
C MET A 80 -0.68 5.55 -8.28
N ASN A 81 -1.19 6.50 -9.05
CA ASN A 81 -0.71 6.75 -10.41
C ASN A 81 0.77 7.22 -10.42
N LYS A 82 1.33 7.33 -11.61
CA LYS A 82 2.74 7.73 -11.80
C LYS A 82 3.07 9.14 -11.27
N ASN A 83 2.10 10.05 -11.23
CA ASN A 83 2.27 11.40 -10.68
C ASN A 83 2.31 11.37 -9.15
N TRP A 84 1.41 10.61 -8.51
CA TRP A 84 1.47 10.40 -7.06
C TRP A 84 2.79 9.76 -6.63
N GLU A 85 3.29 8.77 -7.40
CA GLU A 85 4.58 8.14 -7.11
C GLU A 85 5.74 9.15 -7.18
N ARG A 86 5.74 10.04 -8.18
CA ARG A 86 6.74 11.10 -8.30
C ARG A 86 6.67 12.10 -7.15
N GLU A 87 5.47 12.59 -6.81
CA GLU A 87 5.29 13.54 -5.70
C GLU A 87 5.80 12.97 -4.37
N GLN A 88 5.56 11.68 -4.11
CA GLN A 88 6.06 11.03 -2.89
C GLN A 88 7.58 10.85 -2.90
N ILE A 89 8.17 10.54 -4.05
CA ILE A 89 9.63 10.42 -4.18
C ILE A 89 10.28 11.78 -3.97
N ASP A 90 9.79 12.84 -4.63
CA ASP A 90 10.32 14.20 -4.49
C ASP A 90 10.24 14.68 -3.04
N ARG A 91 9.13 14.37 -2.36
CA ARG A 91 8.96 14.65 -0.92
C ARG A 91 9.99 13.93 -0.06
N LEU A 92 10.26 12.65 -0.35
CA LEU A 92 11.26 11.85 0.38
C LEU A 92 12.68 12.36 0.15
N VAL A 93 13.03 12.70 -1.09
CA VAL A 93 14.35 13.25 -1.44
C VAL A 93 14.53 14.62 -0.78
N ALA A 94 13.52 15.49 -0.80
CA ALA A 94 13.57 16.79 -0.13
C ALA A 94 13.78 16.65 1.40
N LEU A 95 13.14 15.66 2.02
CA LEU A 95 13.34 15.34 3.44
C LEU A 95 14.76 14.84 3.72
N GLN A 96 15.31 13.99 2.84
CA GLN A 96 16.69 13.51 2.96
C GLN A 96 17.68 14.67 2.84
N GLN A 97 17.52 15.55 1.85
CA GLN A 97 18.38 16.72 1.67
C GLN A 97 18.33 17.66 2.87
N LYS A 98 17.14 17.92 3.42
CA LYS A 98 16.97 18.73 4.65
C LYS A 98 17.64 18.08 5.85
N ARG A 99 17.63 16.75 5.94
CA ARG A 99 18.29 16.04 7.04
C ARG A 99 19.81 16.11 6.93
N ILE A 100 20.35 16.03 5.72
CA ILE A 100 21.78 16.18 5.44
C ILE A 100 22.24 17.58 5.85
N SER A 101 21.54 18.64 5.43
CA SER A 101 21.93 20.02 5.81
C SER A 101 21.87 20.28 7.31
N GLN A 102 20.90 19.69 8.02
CA GLN A 102 20.82 19.74 9.48
C GLN A 102 21.96 18.97 10.18
N LEU A 103 22.46 17.90 9.57
CA LEU A 103 23.59 17.13 10.10
C LEU A 103 24.90 17.90 9.87
N GLU A 104 25.08 18.48 8.69
CA GLU A 104 26.23 19.35 8.36
C GLU A 104 26.31 20.55 9.31
N SER A 105 25.18 21.22 9.58
CA SER A 105 25.17 22.35 10.51
C SER A 105 25.57 21.95 11.93
N LYS A 106 25.06 20.80 12.41
CA LYS A 106 25.41 20.27 13.74
C LYS A 106 26.88 19.86 13.83
N ILE A 107 27.42 19.22 12.80
CA ILE A 107 28.83 18.83 12.77
C ILE A 107 29.72 20.08 12.82
N ASN A 108 29.38 21.14 12.09
CA ASN A 108 30.13 22.40 12.12
C ASN A 108 30.05 23.07 13.50
N GLU A 109 28.86 23.14 14.09
CA GLU A 109 28.65 23.70 15.44
C GLU A 109 29.40 22.90 16.52
N ASP A 110 29.37 21.56 16.45
CA ASP A 110 30.12 20.67 17.34
C ASP A 110 31.63 20.81 17.16
N THR A 111 32.09 21.12 15.94
CA THR A 111 33.52 21.31 15.63
C THR A 111 34.01 22.68 16.12
N GLU A 112 33.22 23.74 15.92
CA GLU A 112 33.51 25.09 16.45
C GLU A 112 33.51 25.13 17.98
N ASN A 113 32.60 24.42 18.65
CA ASN A 113 32.57 24.36 20.12
C ASN A 113 33.70 23.52 20.74
N LYS A 114 34.46 22.78 19.93
CA LYS A 114 35.56 21.90 20.39
C LYS A 114 36.96 22.51 20.18
N ILE A 115 37.02 23.69 19.52
CA ILE A 115 38.23 24.52 19.32
C ILE A 115 38.21 25.62 20.37
#